data_AF-A0A832ISI2-F1
#
_entry.id   AF-A0A832ISI2-F1
#
_cell.length_a   1.000
_cell.length_b   1.000
_cell.length_c   1.000
_cell.angle_alpha   90.00
_cell.angle_beta   90.00
_cell.angle_gamma   90.00
#
_symmetry.space_group_name_H-M   'P 1'
#
loop_
_entity.id
_entity.type
_entity.pdbx_description
1 polymer ?
#
loop_
_entity_poly.entity_id
_entity_poly.type
_entity_poly.pdbx_seq_one_letter_code
_entity_poly.pdbx_strand_id
1 'polypeptide(L)'
;WLFFIPLKNEEIENFFNIPLPPEIRLNIDETVKSVLPVKATIIIGNTSEKKAVTRKLVTYITHGIDVEENMKYLRILQKDPHMDVALYAGQALEDIENYFEEQIAKSRNINDVESCLTIYNYLKTGIPKGVVRQDLESLLRSKMENVTKRLPEYYEIMYYLEKDENYFLKGYEVTKEPRLLKKYLLEKLRKSEYNVVKAYLSETTRKLICDN
;
A
#
# COMPACT_ATOMS: atom_id res chain seq x y z
N TRP A 1 42.10 -0.82 55.54
CA TRP A 1 43.35 -1.33 54.92
C TRP A 1 42.98 -2.53 54.06
N LEU A 2 42.97 -2.53 52.72
CA LEU A 2 43.02 -1.50 51.65
C LEU A 2 41.96 -1.92 50.60
N PHE A 3 41.42 -1.14 49.66
CA PHE A 3 41.46 0.31 49.35
C PHE A 3 40.21 0.64 48.49
N PHE A 4 39.90 1.92 48.28
CA PHE A 4 39.16 2.38 47.10
C PHE A 4 40.17 2.71 45.99
N ILE A 5 39.94 2.27 44.75
CA ILE A 5 40.62 2.82 43.57
C ILE A 5 39.63 3.77 42.88
N PRO A 6 39.83 5.09 42.91
CA PRO A 6 39.04 6.02 42.14
C PRO A 6 39.55 6.02 40.69
N LEU A 7 38.79 5.43 39.77
CA LEU A 7 38.95 5.74 38.35
C LEU A 7 38.20 7.04 38.06
N LYS A 8 38.90 7.98 37.41
CA LYS A 8 38.43 9.36 37.17
C LYS A 8 37.09 9.39 36.43
N ASN A 9 36.15 10.19 36.94
CA ASN A 9 34.87 10.48 36.27
C ASN A 9 34.99 11.40 35.04
N GLU A 10 36.19 11.90 34.70
CA GLU A 10 36.38 13.00 33.74
C GLU A 10 36.19 12.63 32.25
N GLU A 11 36.22 11.35 31.88
CA GLU A 11 36.13 10.95 30.45
C GLU A 11 34.72 10.53 30.00
N ILE A 12 33.79 10.26 30.93
CA ILE A 12 32.42 9.81 30.59
C ILE A 12 31.48 11.01 30.38
N GLU A 13 31.69 12.14 31.07
CA GLU A 13 30.80 13.31 30.99
C GLU A 13 30.80 13.98 29.60
N ASN A 14 31.86 13.84 28.82
CA ASN A 14 31.92 14.39 27.45
C ASN A 14 31.19 13.55 26.39
N PHE A 15 30.79 12.31 26.68
CA PHE A 15 30.09 11.47 25.70
C PHE A 15 28.60 11.83 25.55
N PHE A 16 28.01 12.47 26.55
CA PHE A 16 26.59 12.89 26.55
C PHE A 16 26.36 14.35 26.14
N ASN A 17 27.42 15.14 25.95
CA ASN A 17 27.34 16.55 25.52
C ASN A 17 27.26 16.72 23.99
N ILE A 18 26.80 15.70 23.25
CA ILE A 18 26.39 15.88 21.85
C ILE A 18 25.09 16.71 21.89
N PRO A 19 25.03 17.92 21.29
CA PRO A 19 23.78 18.64 21.19
C PRO A 19 22.80 17.81 20.39
N LEU A 20 21.72 17.36 21.04
CA LEU A 20 20.63 16.66 20.37
C LEU A 20 20.19 17.53 19.18
N PRO A 21 20.07 16.96 17.96
CA PRO A 21 19.57 17.71 16.83
C PRO A 21 18.21 18.31 17.22
N PRO A 22 17.95 19.59 16.93
CA PRO A 22 16.77 20.28 17.43
C PRO A 22 15.54 19.45 17.07
N GLU A 23 14.73 19.12 18.08
CA GLU A 23 13.54 18.30 17.89
C GLU A 23 12.76 18.84 16.70
N ILE A 24 12.60 18.01 15.65
CA ILE A 24 11.68 18.31 14.58
C ILE A 24 10.29 18.22 15.22
N ARG A 25 9.82 19.36 15.74
CA ARG A 25 8.48 19.54 16.27
C ARG A 25 7.51 19.49 15.09
N LEU A 26 7.27 18.28 14.63
CA LEU A 26 6.05 17.92 13.94
C LEU A 26 4.92 18.27 14.92
N ASN A 27 4.25 19.39 14.68
CA ASN A 27 2.98 19.73 15.32
C ASN A 27 1.92 18.75 14.80
N ILE A 28 2.03 17.50 15.26
CA ILE A 28 1.02 16.46 15.08
C ILE A 28 -0.10 16.84 16.04
N ASP A 29 -1.18 17.35 15.45
CA ASP A 29 -2.45 17.69 16.10
C ASP A 29 -2.83 16.60 17.11
N GLU A 30 -3.18 16.99 18.34
CA GLU A 30 -3.44 16.04 19.42
C GLU A 30 -4.64 15.13 19.12
N THR A 31 -5.54 15.55 18.24
CA THR A 31 -6.63 14.71 17.69
C THR A 31 -6.14 13.53 16.86
N VAL A 32 -4.92 13.59 16.30
CA VAL A 32 -4.30 12.49 15.55
C VAL A 32 -3.67 11.46 16.50
N LYS A 33 -3.28 11.86 17.72
CA LYS A 33 -2.76 10.94 18.75
C LYS A 33 -3.84 10.06 19.38
N SER A 34 -5.10 10.48 19.38
CA SER A 34 -6.21 9.76 20.02
C SER A 34 -6.90 8.73 19.13
N VAL A 35 -6.61 8.70 17.83
CA VAL A 35 -7.21 7.74 16.89
C VAL A 35 -6.32 6.51 16.75
N LEU A 36 -6.79 5.37 17.25
CA LEU A 36 -6.17 4.07 17.04
C LEU A 36 -5.94 3.80 15.53
N PRO A 37 -4.81 3.18 15.13
CA PRO A 37 -4.57 2.77 13.75
C PRO A 37 -5.70 1.88 13.24
N VAL A 38 -6.06 1.98 11.95
CA VAL A 38 -7.18 1.25 11.31
C VAL A 38 -7.27 -0.22 11.76
N LYS A 39 -6.14 -0.95 11.74
CA LYS A 39 -6.02 -2.34 12.20
C LYS A 39 -6.49 -2.56 13.65
N ALA A 40 -6.13 -1.67 14.56
CA ALA A 40 -6.52 -1.76 15.97
C ALA A 40 -8.01 -1.40 16.15
N THR A 41 -8.48 -0.32 15.51
CA THR A 41 -9.88 0.13 15.60
C THR A 41 -10.88 -0.91 15.09
N ILE A 42 -10.53 -1.68 14.06
CA ILE A 42 -11.36 -2.79 13.57
C ILE A 42 -11.53 -3.90 14.63
N ILE A 43 -10.51 -4.14 15.46
CA ILE A 43 -10.53 -5.21 16.48
C ILE A 43 -11.20 -4.71 17.77
N ILE A 44 -10.70 -3.61 18.34
CA ILE A 44 -11.07 -3.14 19.70
C ILE A 44 -11.86 -1.84 19.74
N GLY A 45 -12.06 -1.16 18.60
CA GLY A 45 -12.78 0.11 18.55
C GLY A 45 -14.29 -0.03 18.81
N ASN A 46 -14.92 1.05 19.27
CA ASN A 46 -16.36 1.09 19.47
C ASN A 46 -17.14 1.23 18.15
N THR A 47 -18.46 1.06 18.20
CA THR A 47 -19.37 1.14 17.05
C THR A 47 -19.21 2.43 16.23
N SER A 48 -18.97 3.57 16.88
CA SER A 48 -18.80 4.86 16.20
C SER A 48 -17.45 4.95 15.48
N GLU A 49 -16.38 4.53 16.13
CA GLU A 49 -15.03 4.49 15.57
C GLU A 49 -14.94 3.53 14.37
N LYS A 50 -15.58 2.35 14.48
CA LYS A 50 -15.67 1.38 13.38
C LYS A 50 -16.43 1.95 12.18
N LYS A 51 -17.58 2.63 12.39
CA LYS A 51 -18.30 3.36 11.34
C LYS A 51 -17.43 4.47 10.72
N ALA A 52 -16.65 5.20 11.52
CA ALA A 52 -15.74 6.24 11.02
C ALA A 52 -14.58 5.64 10.19
N VAL A 53 -14.03 4.50 10.59
CA VAL A 53 -13.05 3.74 9.80
C VAL A 53 -13.64 3.25 8.49
N THR A 54 -14.88 2.73 8.48
CA THR A 54 -15.58 2.34 7.24
C THR A 54 -15.58 3.49 6.22
N ARG A 55 -15.92 4.72 6.63
CA ARG A 55 -15.87 5.90 5.74
C ARG A 55 -14.47 6.16 5.18
N LYS A 56 -13.44 6.12 6.03
CA LYS A 56 -12.05 6.30 5.62
C LYS A 56 -11.60 5.23 4.62
N LEU A 57 -12.00 3.97 4.82
CA LEU A 57 -11.71 2.88 3.90
C LEU A 57 -12.33 3.13 2.51
N VAL A 58 -13.61 3.55 2.45
CA VAL A 58 -14.26 3.94 1.19
C VAL A 58 -13.45 5.02 0.48
N THR A 59 -13.09 6.10 1.17
CA THR A 59 -12.26 7.18 0.59
C THR A 59 -10.93 6.68 0.06
N TYR A 60 -10.20 5.84 0.81
CA TYR A 60 -8.92 5.30 0.35
C TYR A 60 -9.08 4.39 -0.88
N ILE A 61 -10.13 3.55 -0.90
CA ILE A 61 -10.43 2.64 -2.02
C ILE A 61 -10.78 3.42 -3.29
N THR A 62 -11.65 4.44 -3.20
CA THR A 62 -12.05 5.25 -4.37
C THR A 62 -10.89 6.08 -4.93
N HIS A 63 -9.93 6.49 -4.08
CA HIS A 63 -8.70 7.17 -4.50
C HIS A 63 -7.55 6.20 -4.88
N GLY A 64 -7.80 4.88 -4.94
CA GLY A 64 -6.80 3.88 -5.36
C GLY A 64 -5.71 3.54 -4.33
N ILE A 65 -5.83 4.01 -3.09
CA ILE A 65 -4.86 3.81 -2.01
C ILE A 65 -5.09 2.43 -1.39
N ASP A 66 -4.07 1.56 -1.49
CA ASP A 66 -4.01 0.21 -0.88
C ASP A 66 -5.31 -0.61 -0.99
N VAL A 67 -5.98 -0.51 -2.15
CA VAL A 67 -7.33 -1.04 -2.43
C VAL A 67 -7.56 -2.45 -1.89
N GLU A 68 -6.64 -3.38 -2.15
CA GLU A 68 -6.77 -4.78 -1.73
C GLU A 68 -6.65 -4.99 -0.22
N GLU A 69 -5.86 -4.17 0.48
CA GLU A 69 -5.72 -4.23 1.94
C GLU A 69 -6.93 -3.57 2.61
N ASN A 70 -7.35 -2.41 2.11
CA ASN A 70 -8.53 -1.69 2.59
C ASN A 70 -9.83 -2.48 2.35
N MET A 71 -9.96 -3.20 1.23
CA MET A 71 -11.09 -4.11 0.99
C MET A 71 -11.08 -5.31 1.94
N LYS A 72 -9.92 -5.86 2.33
CA LYS A 72 -9.86 -6.90 3.38
C LYS A 72 -10.40 -6.38 4.70
N TYR A 73 -10.07 -5.15 5.09
CA TYR A 73 -10.62 -4.50 6.29
C TYR A 73 -12.13 -4.28 6.20
N LEU A 74 -12.63 -3.82 5.06
CA LEU A 74 -14.06 -3.63 4.86
C LEU A 74 -14.83 -4.96 4.94
N ARG A 75 -14.27 -6.05 4.42
CA ARG A 75 -14.84 -7.42 4.54
C ARG A 75 -14.75 -8.01 5.95
N ILE A 76 -13.86 -7.53 6.82
CA ILE A 76 -13.85 -7.87 8.25
C ILE A 76 -14.98 -7.12 8.95
N LEU A 77 -15.12 -5.80 8.72
CA LEU A 77 -16.20 -4.98 9.28
C LEU A 77 -17.60 -5.42 8.82
N GLN A 78 -17.73 -5.95 7.59
CA GLN A 78 -18.97 -6.58 7.09
C GLN A 78 -19.39 -7.80 7.93
N LYS A 79 -18.47 -8.41 8.67
CA LYS A 79 -18.71 -9.57 9.55
C LYS A 79 -18.62 -9.21 11.04
N ASP A 80 -18.68 -7.93 11.38
CA ASP A 80 -18.63 -7.46 12.76
C ASP A 80 -19.88 -7.97 13.53
N PRO A 81 -19.75 -8.41 14.79
CA PRO A 81 -20.89 -8.88 15.58
C PRO A 81 -21.93 -7.78 15.86
N HIS A 82 -21.57 -6.50 15.78
CA HIS A 82 -22.51 -5.41 15.92
C HIS A 82 -23.23 -5.14 14.59
N MET A 83 -24.54 -5.44 14.54
CA MET A 83 -25.38 -5.32 13.34
C MET A 83 -25.21 -4.00 12.59
N ASP A 84 -25.24 -2.85 13.27
CA ASP A 84 -24.99 -1.55 12.61
C ASP A 84 -23.65 -1.45 11.87
N VAL A 85 -22.57 -2.04 12.40
CA VAL A 85 -21.24 -1.96 11.78
C VAL A 85 -21.24 -2.82 10.52
N ALA A 86 -21.79 -4.03 10.61
CA ALA A 86 -21.95 -4.93 9.47
C ALA A 86 -22.83 -4.31 8.37
N LEU A 87 -23.96 -3.69 8.74
CA LEU A 87 -24.84 -2.97 7.81
C LEU A 87 -24.12 -1.78 7.15
N TYR A 88 -23.41 -0.98 7.94
CA TYR A 88 -22.70 0.19 7.43
C TYR A 88 -21.52 -0.19 6.52
N ALA A 89 -20.82 -1.28 6.83
CA ALA A 89 -19.80 -1.86 5.95
C ALA A 89 -20.41 -2.54 4.71
N GLY A 90 -21.65 -3.03 4.78
CA GLY A 90 -22.44 -3.49 3.65
C GLY A 90 -22.76 -2.36 2.67
N GLN A 91 -23.35 -1.27 3.16
CA GLN A 91 -23.64 -0.06 2.36
C GLN A 91 -22.36 0.50 1.74
N ALA A 92 -21.26 0.56 2.49
CA ALA A 92 -19.97 1.03 1.98
C ALA A 92 -19.41 0.20 0.81
N LEU A 93 -19.79 -1.06 0.65
CA LEU A 93 -19.42 -1.87 -0.52
C LEU A 93 -20.22 -1.47 -1.76
N GLU A 94 -21.51 -1.21 -1.58
CA GLU A 94 -22.42 -0.71 -2.62
C GLU A 94 -22.01 0.72 -3.06
N ASP A 95 -21.64 1.59 -2.12
CA ASP A 95 -21.10 2.92 -2.41
C ASP A 95 -19.81 2.86 -3.28
N ILE A 96 -18.94 1.88 -3.03
CA ILE A 96 -17.71 1.65 -3.82
C ILE A 96 -18.05 1.13 -5.22
N GLU A 97 -18.97 0.17 -5.32
CA GLU A 97 -19.44 -0.40 -6.60
C GLU A 97 -20.05 0.69 -7.48
N ASN A 98 -21.03 1.43 -6.95
CA ASN A 98 -21.69 2.56 -7.60
C ASN A 98 -20.68 3.64 -8.05
N TYR A 99 -19.71 4.00 -7.21
CA TYR A 99 -18.67 4.97 -7.57
C TYR A 99 -17.88 4.52 -8.80
N PHE A 100 -17.37 3.28 -8.80
CA PHE A 100 -16.55 2.81 -9.92
C PHE A 100 -17.36 2.63 -11.20
N GLU A 101 -18.59 2.12 -11.12
CA GLU A 101 -19.46 2.02 -12.30
C GLU A 101 -19.79 3.38 -12.90
N GLU A 102 -20.08 4.39 -12.08
CA GLU A 102 -20.35 5.76 -12.54
C GLU A 102 -19.12 6.38 -13.22
N GLN A 103 -17.92 6.22 -12.65
CA GLN A 103 -16.68 6.77 -13.24
C GLN A 103 -16.28 6.03 -14.53
N ILE A 104 -16.49 4.72 -14.61
CA ILE A 104 -16.24 3.92 -15.82
C ILE A 104 -17.24 4.29 -16.92
N ALA A 105 -18.50 4.53 -16.58
CA ALA A 105 -19.52 5.00 -17.53
C ALA A 105 -19.16 6.39 -18.09
N LYS A 106 -18.75 7.34 -17.23
CA LYS A 106 -18.30 8.69 -17.63
C LYS A 106 -17.07 8.66 -18.52
N SER A 107 -16.11 7.77 -18.24
CA SER A 107 -14.82 7.68 -18.96
C SER A 107 -14.81 6.67 -20.12
N ARG A 108 -15.96 6.08 -20.47
CA ARG A 108 -16.08 4.98 -21.45
C ARG A 108 -15.31 5.23 -22.76
N ASN A 109 -15.42 6.43 -23.32
CA ASN A 109 -14.80 6.80 -24.60
C ASN A 109 -13.44 7.51 -24.46
N ILE A 110 -12.96 7.74 -23.23
CA ILE A 110 -11.70 8.41 -22.93
C ILE A 110 -10.61 7.35 -22.79
N ASN A 111 -9.53 7.45 -23.56
CA ASN A 111 -8.43 6.47 -23.55
C ASN A 111 -7.16 7.07 -22.96
N ASP A 112 -7.25 7.48 -21.70
CA ASP A 112 -6.17 8.04 -20.91
C ASP A 112 -5.74 7.10 -19.77
N VAL A 113 -4.76 7.54 -18.99
CA VAL A 113 -4.23 6.77 -17.85
C VAL A 113 -5.22 6.73 -16.70
N GLU A 114 -5.97 7.82 -16.49
CA GLU A 114 -6.91 7.95 -15.37
C GLU A 114 -8.09 6.98 -15.50
N SER A 115 -8.71 6.89 -16.68
CA SER A 115 -9.75 5.88 -16.97
C SER A 115 -9.23 4.44 -16.84
N CYS A 116 -7.99 4.18 -17.25
CA CYS A 116 -7.34 2.87 -17.04
C CYS A 116 -7.12 2.58 -15.55
N LEU A 117 -6.71 3.57 -14.76
CA LEU A 117 -6.55 3.47 -13.31
C LEU A 117 -7.89 3.24 -12.60
N THR A 118 -8.98 3.89 -13.03
CA THR A 118 -10.33 3.65 -12.50
C THR A 118 -10.73 2.19 -12.67
N ILE A 119 -10.61 1.63 -13.88
CA ILE A 119 -10.95 0.24 -14.17
C ILE A 119 -10.03 -0.73 -13.40
N TYR A 120 -8.72 -0.46 -13.37
CA TYR A 120 -7.74 -1.26 -12.64
C TYR A 120 -8.02 -1.28 -11.12
N ASN A 121 -8.32 -0.13 -10.52
CA ASN A 121 -8.67 -0.03 -9.11
C ASN A 121 -9.99 -0.74 -8.81
N TYR A 122 -11.00 -0.62 -9.68
CA TYR A 122 -12.25 -1.38 -9.52
C TYR A 122 -12.01 -2.89 -9.57
N LEU A 123 -11.23 -3.37 -10.54
CA LEU A 123 -10.85 -4.77 -10.68
C LEU A 123 -10.08 -5.32 -9.46
N LYS A 124 -9.28 -4.46 -8.79
CA LYS A 124 -8.60 -4.76 -7.53
C LYS A 124 -9.50 -4.81 -6.29
N THR A 125 -10.72 -4.26 -6.35
CA THR A 125 -11.66 -4.40 -5.21
C THR A 125 -12.10 -5.85 -4.99
N GLY A 126 -12.11 -6.67 -6.05
CA GLY A 126 -12.68 -8.02 -6.03
C GLY A 126 -14.22 -8.05 -5.92
N ILE A 127 -14.88 -6.91 -6.10
CA ILE A 127 -16.33 -6.80 -6.31
C ILE A 127 -16.72 -7.43 -7.67
N PRO A 128 -16.17 -6.98 -8.83
CA PRO A 128 -16.55 -7.54 -10.13
C PRO A 128 -16.08 -8.99 -10.25
N LYS A 129 -17.01 -9.87 -10.67
CA LYS A 129 -16.83 -11.33 -10.76
C LYS A 129 -17.45 -11.88 -12.05
N GLY A 130 -17.03 -13.09 -12.43
CA GLY A 130 -17.55 -13.77 -13.62
C GLY A 130 -17.37 -12.94 -14.89
N VAL A 131 -18.43 -12.85 -15.68
CA VAL A 131 -18.45 -12.15 -16.99
C VAL A 131 -18.08 -10.66 -16.84
N VAL A 132 -18.68 -9.94 -15.87
CA VAL A 132 -18.39 -8.51 -15.63
C VAL A 132 -16.90 -8.24 -15.43
N ARG A 133 -16.21 -9.16 -14.73
CA ARG A 133 -14.76 -9.06 -14.53
C ARG A 133 -13.98 -9.25 -15.84
N GLN A 134 -14.39 -10.22 -16.65
CA GLN A 134 -13.74 -10.51 -17.94
C GLN A 134 -13.93 -9.34 -18.93
N ASP A 135 -15.13 -8.75 -18.97
CA ASP A 135 -15.44 -7.58 -19.78
C ASP A 135 -14.59 -6.36 -19.38
N LEU A 136 -14.44 -6.12 -18.08
CA LEU A 136 -13.58 -5.05 -17.54
C LEU A 136 -12.09 -5.30 -17.80
N GLU A 137 -11.60 -6.53 -17.67
CA GLU A 137 -10.21 -6.90 -18.02
C GLU A 137 -9.95 -6.73 -19.52
N SER A 138 -10.93 -7.07 -20.38
CA SER A 138 -10.87 -6.86 -21.83
C SER A 138 -10.89 -5.37 -22.21
N LEU A 139 -11.78 -4.58 -21.59
CA LEU A 139 -11.84 -3.13 -21.77
C LEU A 139 -10.53 -2.45 -21.36
N LEU A 140 -9.95 -2.86 -20.23
CA LEU A 140 -8.66 -2.35 -19.74
C LEU A 140 -7.53 -2.69 -20.73
N ARG A 141 -7.46 -3.93 -21.24
CA ARG A 141 -6.50 -4.33 -22.28
C ARG A 141 -6.58 -3.43 -23.51
N SER A 142 -7.79 -3.21 -24.04
CA SER A 142 -8.00 -2.36 -25.23
C SER A 142 -7.61 -0.89 -25.00
N LYS A 143 -7.94 -0.30 -23.84
CA LYS A 143 -7.53 1.07 -23.52
C LYS A 143 -6.02 1.22 -23.39
N MET A 144 -5.36 0.24 -22.78
CA MET A 144 -3.92 0.24 -22.51
C MET A 144 -3.02 0.24 -23.76
N GLU A 145 -3.53 -0.15 -24.93
CA GLU A 145 -2.81 -0.04 -26.21
C GLU A 145 -2.40 1.39 -26.55
N ASN A 146 -3.20 2.38 -26.12
CA ASN A 146 -3.01 3.80 -26.41
C ASN A 146 -2.26 4.55 -25.29
N VAL A 147 -1.90 3.88 -24.19
CA VAL A 147 -1.33 4.51 -23.00
C VAL A 147 0.20 4.66 -23.10
N THR A 148 0.70 5.83 -22.69
CA THR A 148 2.13 6.16 -22.74
C THR A 148 2.95 5.29 -21.76
N LYS A 149 3.85 4.46 -22.32
CA LYS A 149 4.78 3.57 -21.59
C LYS A 149 5.84 4.26 -20.72
N ARG A 150 5.75 5.58 -20.51
CA ARG A 150 6.66 6.35 -19.61
C ARG A 150 6.12 6.44 -18.18
N LEU A 151 4.88 6.03 -17.95
CA LEU A 151 4.24 6.11 -16.64
C LEU A 151 4.42 4.79 -15.87
N PRO A 152 4.82 4.82 -14.59
CA PRO A 152 5.00 3.62 -13.76
C PRO A 152 3.73 2.75 -13.68
N GLU A 153 2.57 3.41 -13.62
CA GLU A 153 1.23 2.83 -13.56
C GLU A 153 0.97 1.86 -14.71
N TYR A 154 1.51 2.16 -15.91
CA TYR A 154 1.40 1.30 -17.08
C TYR A 154 1.92 -0.12 -16.78
N TYR A 155 3.08 -0.20 -16.13
CA TYR A 155 3.75 -1.47 -15.82
C TYR A 155 3.05 -2.23 -14.69
N GLU A 156 2.43 -1.52 -13.74
CA GLU A 156 1.60 -2.16 -12.71
C GLU A 156 0.33 -2.78 -13.31
N ILE A 157 -0.33 -2.07 -14.24
CA ILE A 157 -1.51 -2.57 -14.96
C ILE A 157 -1.13 -3.76 -15.86
N MET A 158 -0.02 -3.69 -16.59
CA MET A 158 0.43 -4.81 -17.42
C MET A 158 0.81 -6.05 -16.59
N TYR A 159 1.47 -5.89 -15.43
CA TYR A 159 1.66 -6.99 -14.48
C TYR A 159 0.31 -7.57 -14.03
N TYR A 160 -0.67 -6.72 -13.72
CA TYR A 160 -1.99 -7.19 -13.30
C TYR A 160 -2.70 -7.99 -14.39
N LEU A 161 -2.59 -7.60 -15.66
CA LEU A 161 -3.24 -8.27 -16.77
C LEU A 161 -2.55 -9.58 -17.18
N GLU A 162 -1.22 -9.59 -17.30
CA GLU A 162 -0.45 -10.74 -17.82
C GLU A 162 0.15 -11.65 -16.75
N LYS A 163 0.20 -11.19 -15.49
CA LYS A 163 0.89 -11.85 -14.36
C LYS A 163 2.40 -12.08 -14.57
N ASP A 164 3.01 -11.37 -15.53
CA ASP A 164 4.47 -11.37 -15.78
C ASP A 164 5.18 -10.32 -14.92
N GLU A 165 5.88 -10.73 -13.86
CA GLU A 165 6.64 -9.80 -13.00
C GLU A 165 7.73 -9.02 -13.73
N ASN A 166 8.17 -9.44 -14.92
CA ASN A 166 9.18 -8.72 -15.68
C ASN A 166 8.69 -7.32 -16.13
N TYR A 167 7.38 -7.07 -16.14
CA TYR A 167 6.86 -5.70 -16.31
C TYR A 167 7.35 -4.76 -15.21
N PHE A 168 7.51 -5.21 -13.96
CA PHE A 168 8.06 -4.36 -12.89
C PHE A 168 9.52 -3.97 -13.14
N LEU A 169 10.35 -4.92 -13.61
CA LEU A 169 11.76 -4.64 -13.93
C LEU A 169 11.88 -3.70 -15.14
N LYS A 170 11.18 -4.00 -16.24
CA LYS A 170 11.09 -3.12 -17.44
C LYS A 170 10.62 -1.70 -17.07
N GLY A 171 9.64 -1.62 -16.17
CA GLY A 171 9.12 -0.33 -15.69
C GLY A 171 10.13 0.44 -14.85
N TYR A 172 10.87 -0.22 -13.96
CA TYR A 172 11.99 0.42 -13.25
C TYR A 172 13.09 0.89 -14.22
N GLU A 173 13.44 0.09 -15.23
CA GLU A 173 14.46 0.46 -16.21
C GLU A 173 14.09 1.72 -17.01
N VAL A 174 12.81 1.86 -17.39
CA VAL A 174 12.29 3.00 -18.17
C VAL A 174 12.01 4.23 -17.31
N THR A 175 11.35 4.06 -16.15
CA THR A 175 10.85 5.18 -15.32
C THR A 175 11.77 5.58 -14.16
N LYS A 176 12.73 4.71 -13.82
CA LYS A 176 13.60 4.79 -12.63
C LYS A 176 12.88 4.76 -11.28
N GLU A 177 11.59 4.44 -11.25
CA GLU A 177 10.79 4.44 -10.02
C GLU A 177 11.12 3.30 -9.05
N PRO A 178 11.66 3.58 -7.84
CA PRO A 178 12.08 2.53 -6.90
C PRO A 178 10.94 1.61 -6.43
N ARG A 179 9.68 2.09 -6.45
CA ARG A 179 8.51 1.27 -6.09
C ARG A 179 8.33 0.04 -6.98
N LEU A 180 8.69 0.12 -8.26
CA LEU A 180 8.57 -0.98 -9.20
C LEU A 180 9.64 -2.04 -8.94
N LEU A 181 10.89 -1.63 -8.68
CA LEU A 181 11.95 -2.55 -8.26
C LEU A 181 11.60 -3.26 -6.95
N LYS A 182 11.03 -2.54 -5.97
CA LYS A 182 10.53 -3.15 -4.72
C LYS A 182 9.46 -4.22 -5.00
N LYS A 183 8.50 -3.98 -5.90
CA LYS A 183 7.49 -4.96 -6.30
C LYS A 183 8.09 -6.19 -6.99
N TYR A 184 9.04 -5.99 -7.92
CA TYR A 184 9.79 -7.08 -8.55
C TYR A 184 10.48 -7.98 -7.51
N LEU A 185 11.23 -7.38 -6.58
CA LEU A 185 11.98 -8.13 -5.57
C LEU A 185 11.06 -8.87 -4.59
N LEU A 186 9.89 -8.31 -4.27
CA LEU A 186 8.87 -9.00 -3.44
C LEU A 186 8.29 -10.23 -4.14
N GLU A 187 8.03 -10.17 -5.45
CA GLU A 187 7.60 -11.35 -6.22
C GLU A 187 8.70 -12.41 -6.29
N LYS A 188 9.96 -12.01 -6.48
CA LYS A 188 11.10 -12.93 -6.45
C LYS A 188 11.31 -13.57 -5.07
N LEU A 189 11.11 -12.83 -3.98
CA LEU A 189 11.07 -13.39 -2.63
C LEU A 189 9.92 -14.39 -2.45
N ARG A 190 8.72 -14.08 -2.95
CA ARG A 190 7.54 -14.97 -2.88
C ARG A 190 7.75 -16.29 -3.63
N LYS A 191 8.52 -16.27 -4.71
CA LYS A 191 8.92 -17.47 -5.48
C LYS A 191 10.17 -18.18 -4.96
N SER A 192 10.75 -17.73 -3.85
CA SER A 192 12.03 -18.24 -3.31
C SER A 192 13.23 -18.09 -4.26
N GLU A 193 13.18 -17.16 -5.21
CA GLU A 193 14.25 -16.86 -6.18
C GLU A 193 15.36 -15.98 -5.54
N TYR A 194 15.89 -16.41 -4.38
CA TYR A 194 16.77 -15.62 -3.54
C TYR A 194 18.07 -15.14 -4.23
N ASN A 195 18.57 -15.90 -5.21
CA ASN A 195 19.76 -15.53 -5.98
C ASN A 195 19.54 -14.24 -6.78
N VAL A 196 18.34 -14.05 -7.36
CA VAL A 196 17.96 -12.82 -8.05
C VAL A 196 17.91 -11.67 -7.05
N VAL A 197 17.27 -11.88 -5.89
CA VAL A 197 17.15 -10.84 -4.84
C VAL A 197 18.52 -10.41 -4.32
N LYS A 198 19.44 -11.35 -4.07
CA LYS A 198 20.83 -11.08 -3.66
C LYS A 198 21.57 -10.19 -4.67
N ALA A 199 21.31 -10.35 -5.97
CA ALA A 199 21.92 -9.53 -7.03
C ALA A 199 21.47 -8.06 -7.05
N TYR A 200 20.38 -7.70 -6.35
CA TYR A 200 19.90 -6.33 -6.17
C TYR A 200 20.10 -5.76 -4.76
N LEU A 201 20.62 -6.55 -3.80
CA LEU A 201 21.06 -6.00 -2.50
C LEU A 201 22.21 -5.01 -2.71
N SER A 202 22.27 -3.96 -1.88
CA SER A 202 23.42 -3.06 -1.84
C SER A 202 24.67 -3.84 -1.41
N GLU A 203 25.86 -3.34 -1.78
CA GLU A 203 27.13 -3.99 -1.43
C GLU A 203 27.31 -4.13 0.09
N THR A 204 26.83 -3.15 0.86
CA THR A 204 26.80 -3.18 2.33
C THR A 204 25.91 -4.31 2.87
N THR A 205 24.71 -4.51 2.29
CA THR A 205 23.81 -5.58 2.73
C THR A 205 24.26 -6.97 2.25
N ARG A 206 25.01 -7.07 1.13
CA ARG A 206 25.64 -8.34 0.71
C ARG A 206 26.70 -8.79 1.72
N LYS A 207 27.61 -7.91 2.13
CA LYS A 207 28.66 -8.22 3.13
C LYS A 207 28.05 -8.72 4.45
N LEU A 208 26.96 -8.10 4.91
CA LEU A 208 26.24 -8.52 6.12
C LEU A 208 25.53 -9.89 6.03
N ILE A 209 25.24 -10.41 4.83
CA ILE A 209 24.41 -11.61 4.62
C ILE A 209 25.20 -12.78 4.02
N CYS A 210 26.31 -12.52 3.34
CA CYS A 210 27.09 -13.54 2.63
C CYS A 210 28.44 -13.88 3.27
N ASP A 211 28.93 -13.08 4.23
CA ASP A 211 30.20 -13.30 4.93
C ASP A 211 30.00 -13.94 6.34
N ASN A 212 28.89 -14.64 6.56
CA ASN A 212 28.58 -15.48 7.73
C ASN A 212 28.28 -16.92 7.27
#